data_AF-A0A7R9YYQ3-F1
#
_entry.id   AF-A0A7R9YYQ3-F1
#
_cell.length_a   1.000
_cell.length_b   1.000
_cell.length_c   1.000
_cell.angle_alpha   90.00
_cell.angle_beta   90.00
_cell.angle_gamma   90.00
#
_symmetry.space_group_name_H-M   'P 1'
#
loop_
_entity.id
_entity.type
_entity.pdbx_description
1 polymer ?
#
loop_
_entity_poly.entity_id
_entity_poly.type
_entity_poly.pdbx_seq_one_letter_code
_entity_poly.pdbx_strand_id
1 'polypeptide(L)'
;ALRRREERTQVHVINGGHCGITGKPNGKGMGSHAEEIDGNGTAAVKDKMIDYLSPFLLLVKDPEHITAEEAMQVRDACLKTTKDRLLERANIMQNRLNEENTKLSQAQDDYHHGRNSQDQFEQLCSDVTFRIKILERRLAEHEDSAVAKYKSLEQKLKDDPRLSVLQ
;
A
#
# COMPACT_ATOMS: atom_id res chain seq x y z
N ALA A 1 -25.43 -18.94 15.64
CA ALA A 1 -25.64 -17.80 14.73
C ALA A 1 -24.30 -17.21 14.29
N LEU A 2 -23.60 -17.88 13.36
CA LEU A 2 -22.31 -17.45 12.81
C LEU A 2 -22.38 -17.56 11.28
N ARG A 3 -23.11 -16.62 10.66
CA ARG A 3 -23.05 -16.35 9.22
C ARG A 3 -22.24 -15.07 9.03
N ARG A 4 -20.94 -15.23 8.79
CA ARG A 4 -20.03 -14.18 8.28
C ARG A 4 -18.98 -14.85 7.39
N ARG A 5 -19.44 -15.47 6.30
CA ARG A 5 -18.55 -15.87 5.20
C ARG A 5 -19.31 -16.15 3.89
N GLU A 6 -20.32 -15.35 3.60
CA GLU A 6 -20.98 -15.34 2.29
C GLU A 6 -20.96 -13.90 1.80
N GLU A 7 -20.71 -13.70 0.50
CA GLU A 7 -20.38 -12.43 -0.19
C GLU A 7 -18.89 -12.09 -0.29
N ARG A 8 -18.06 -13.10 -0.59
CA ARG A 8 -16.95 -12.86 -1.53
C ARG A 8 -17.58 -12.70 -2.91
N THR A 9 -17.51 -11.49 -3.43
CA THR A 9 -17.82 -11.15 -4.81
C THR A 9 -17.34 -12.24 -5.73
N GLN A 10 -18.28 -12.78 -6.48
CA GLN A 10 -18.13 -13.83 -7.49
C GLN A 10 -17.25 -13.31 -8.62
N VAL A 11 -15.93 -13.29 -8.40
CA VAL A 11 -14.98 -13.26 -9.52
C VAL A 11 -15.03 -14.68 -10.06
N HIS A 12 -15.57 -14.81 -11.27
CA HIS A 12 -15.59 -16.05 -12.03
C HIS A 12 -14.20 -16.69 -11.93
N VAL A 13 -14.13 -17.76 -11.15
CA VAL A 13 -13.06 -18.73 -11.19
C VAL A 13 -13.15 -19.34 -12.58
N ILE A 14 -12.31 -18.85 -13.50
CA ILE A 14 -12.06 -19.56 -14.74
C ILE A 14 -11.26 -20.79 -14.32
N ASN A 15 -12.00 -21.88 -14.16
CA ASN A 15 -11.49 -23.21 -13.92
C ASN A 15 -10.51 -23.62 -15.03
N GLY A 16 -9.43 -24.28 -14.61
CA GLY A 16 -8.96 -25.47 -15.33
C GLY A 16 -7.78 -25.28 -16.28
N GLY A 17 -6.61 -24.96 -15.73
CA GLY A 17 -5.34 -25.07 -16.43
C GLY A 17 -4.21 -25.32 -15.44
N HIS A 18 -4.26 -26.46 -14.75
CA HIS A 18 -3.21 -26.91 -13.84
C HIS A 18 -1.94 -27.22 -14.67
N CYS A 19 -1.08 -26.23 -14.91
CA CYS A 19 0.25 -26.49 -15.43
C CYS A 19 1.17 -26.83 -14.24
N GLY A 20 1.16 -28.11 -13.87
CA GLY A 20 2.13 -28.67 -12.94
C GLY A 20 3.47 -28.86 -13.66
N ILE A 21 4.43 -27.98 -13.40
CA ILE A 21 5.83 -28.19 -13.77
C ILE A 21 6.63 -28.43 -12.49
N THR A 22 7.00 -29.68 -12.28
CA THR A 22 7.87 -30.12 -11.19
C THR A 22 9.33 -29.82 -11.57
N GLY A 23 9.78 -28.59 -11.31
CA GLY A 23 11.18 -28.20 -11.45
C GLY A 23 11.96 -28.50 -10.16
N LYS A 24 12.81 -29.54 -10.16
CA LYS A 24 13.80 -29.78 -9.10
C LYS A 24 14.83 -28.63 -9.06
N PRO A 25 15.16 -28.05 -7.90
CA PRO A 25 16.32 -27.16 -7.79
C PRO A 25 17.60 -27.98 -7.64
N ASN A 26 18.54 -27.81 -8.58
CA ASN A 26 19.91 -28.30 -8.44
C ASN A 26 20.80 -27.15 -7.98
N GLY A 27 21.42 -27.30 -6.81
CA GLY A 27 22.26 -26.28 -6.19
C GLY A 27 23.70 -26.30 -6.67
N LYS A 28 24.37 -25.13 -6.56
CA LYS A 28 25.71 -24.92 -5.95
C LYS A 28 26.27 -23.56 -6.40
N GLY A 29 26.82 -22.80 -5.44
CA GLY A 29 27.59 -21.59 -5.71
C GLY A 29 27.82 -20.76 -4.44
N MET A 30 28.80 -21.18 -3.64
CA MET A 30 29.35 -20.45 -2.49
C MET A 30 30.15 -19.23 -2.96
N GLY A 31 30.12 -18.14 -2.19
CA GLY A 31 30.96 -16.96 -2.39
C GLY A 31 30.83 -15.97 -1.23
N SER A 32 31.69 -16.16 -0.23
CA SER A 32 31.88 -15.31 0.95
C SER A 32 32.78 -14.11 0.63
N HIS A 33 32.36 -12.90 1.00
CA HIS A 33 33.30 -11.84 1.39
C HIS A 33 32.67 -10.94 2.46
N ALA A 34 33.30 -10.97 3.63
CA ALA A 34 33.09 -10.03 4.72
C ALA A 34 34.03 -8.85 4.49
N GLU A 35 33.49 -7.64 4.55
CA GLU A 35 34.27 -6.44 4.89
C GLU A 35 33.49 -5.67 5.96
N GLU A 36 34.07 -5.66 7.16
CA GLU A 36 33.78 -4.70 8.22
C GLU A 36 34.35 -3.33 7.81
N ILE A 37 33.56 -2.27 7.96
CA ILE A 37 34.07 -0.91 8.16
C ILE A 37 33.36 -0.34 9.38
N ASP A 38 34.15 -0.16 10.43
CA ASP A 38 33.84 0.48 11.71
C ASP A 38 33.75 2.02 11.57
N GLY A 39 33.06 2.66 12.52
CA GLY A 39 33.51 3.97 13.01
C GLY A 39 32.71 5.22 12.65
N ASN A 40 31.76 5.56 13.53
CA ASN A 40 31.61 6.89 14.14
C ASN A 40 30.95 8.05 13.34
N GLY A 41 29.64 8.22 13.58
CA GLY A 41 29.07 9.42 14.22
C GLY A 41 28.98 10.73 13.44
N THR A 42 27.77 11.16 13.07
CA THR A 42 27.28 12.50 13.45
C THR A 42 25.76 12.66 13.31
N ALA A 43 25.18 13.31 14.32
CA ALA A 43 23.91 14.01 14.33
C ALA A 43 22.64 13.13 14.24
N ALA A 44 22.03 12.97 15.41
CA ALA A 44 20.59 12.82 15.58
C ALA A 44 19.86 13.60 14.47
N VAL A 45 19.35 12.88 13.49
CA VAL A 45 18.22 13.33 12.71
C VAL A 45 17.13 13.43 13.76
N LYS A 46 17.01 14.60 14.38
CA LYS A 46 15.78 15.00 15.04
C LYS A 46 14.77 14.86 13.91
N ASP A 47 14.05 13.74 13.93
CA ASP A 47 12.83 13.55 13.17
C ASP A 47 12.10 14.86 13.34
N LYS A 48 12.17 15.71 12.33
CA LYS A 48 11.22 16.78 12.18
C LYS A 48 9.96 16.00 11.87
N MET A 49 9.31 15.48 12.91
CA MET A 49 7.92 15.09 12.86
C MET A 49 7.26 16.33 12.30
N ILE A 50 7.03 16.31 10.99
CA ILE A 50 6.39 17.40 10.27
C ILE A 50 5.09 17.60 11.03
N ASP A 51 4.94 18.79 11.61
CA ASP A 51 3.77 19.11 12.42
C ASP A 51 2.53 18.81 11.58
N TYR A 52 1.78 17.80 12.02
CA TYR A 52 0.64 17.26 11.27
C TYR A 52 -0.50 18.25 11.20
N LEU A 53 -0.52 19.26 12.08
CA LEU A 53 -1.56 20.28 12.15
C LEU A 53 -1.13 21.61 11.53
N SER A 54 0.17 21.90 11.50
CA SER A 54 0.73 23.14 10.93
C SER A 54 0.10 23.56 9.58
N PRO A 55 0.00 22.71 8.53
CA PRO A 55 -0.56 23.14 7.25
C PRO A 55 -2.04 23.52 7.31
N PHE A 56 -2.79 23.05 8.32
CA PHE A 56 -4.21 23.34 8.49
C PHE A 56 -4.44 24.58 9.36
N LEU A 57 -3.52 24.87 10.28
CA LEU A 57 -3.58 26.06 11.15
C LEU A 57 -3.31 27.37 10.43
N LEU A 58 -2.68 27.35 9.25
CA LEU A 58 -2.51 28.55 8.40
C LEU A 58 -3.84 29.18 7.97
N LEU A 59 -4.94 28.42 8.03
CA LEU A 59 -6.27 28.87 7.65
C LEU A 59 -7.00 29.58 8.79
N VAL A 60 -6.49 29.46 10.02
CA VAL A 60 -7.03 30.11 11.22
C VAL A 60 -6.51 31.54 11.30
N LYS A 61 -7.39 32.50 11.59
CA LYS A 61 -7.01 33.91 11.72
C LYS A 61 -6.13 34.17 12.94
N ASP A 62 -6.51 33.60 14.09
CA ASP A 62 -5.81 33.74 15.37
C ASP A 62 -5.44 32.37 15.95
N PRO A 63 -4.21 31.86 15.69
CA PRO A 63 -3.80 30.52 16.13
C PRO A 63 -3.66 30.37 17.65
N GLU A 64 -3.60 31.48 18.40
CA GLU A 64 -3.60 31.48 19.88
C GLU A 64 -5.02 31.37 20.46
N HIS A 65 -6.07 31.70 19.69
CA HIS A 65 -7.46 31.74 20.15
C HIS A 65 -8.38 31.09 19.11
N ILE A 66 -8.20 29.79 18.88
CA ILE A 66 -9.03 29.01 17.97
C ILE A 66 -10.46 28.91 18.51
N THR A 67 -11.45 29.29 17.69
CA THR A 67 -12.86 29.05 17.99
C THR A 67 -13.22 27.57 17.83
N ALA A 68 -14.29 27.11 18.50
CA ALA A 68 -14.75 25.72 18.36
C ALA A 68 -15.04 25.32 16.90
N GLU A 69 -15.56 26.25 16.09
CA GLU A 69 -15.83 26.01 14.67
C GLU A 69 -14.54 25.84 13.86
N GLU A 70 -13.55 26.72 14.06
CA GLU A 70 -12.24 26.63 13.40
C GLU A 70 -11.49 25.36 13.81
N ALA A 71 -11.52 24.99 15.10
CA ALA A 71 -10.93 23.74 15.58
C ALA A 71 -11.56 22.53 14.87
N MET A 72 -12.89 22.52 14.72
CA MET A 72 -13.60 21.43 14.06
C MET A 72 -13.21 21.34 12.58
N GLN A 73 -13.16 22.49 11.89
CA GLN A 73 -12.73 22.56 10.50
C GLN A 73 -11.29 22.07 10.30
N VAL A 74 -10.38 22.48 11.18
CA VAL A 74 -8.96 22.06 11.15
C VAL A 74 -8.83 20.54 11.35
N ARG A 75 -9.52 19.98 12.35
CA ARG A 75 -9.55 18.54 12.62
C ARG A 75 -10.07 17.78 11.40
N ASP A 76 -11.22 18.18 10.88
CA ASP A 76 -11.90 17.48 9.79
C ASP A 76 -11.10 17.59 8.48
N ALA A 77 -10.47 18.74 8.20
CA ALA A 77 -9.57 18.92 7.06
C ALA A 77 -8.32 18.03 7.16
N CYS A 78 -7.74 17.90 8.35
CA CYS A 78 -6.58 17.04 8.61
C CYS A 78 -6.92 15.56 8.37
N LEU A 79 -8.04 15.09 8.94
CA LEU A 79 -8.53 13.72 8.78
C LEU A 79 -8.89 13.42 7.33
N LYS A 80 -9.60 14.33 6.66
CA LYS A 80 -9.97 14.19 5.25
C LYS A 80 -8.73 14.08 4.36
N THR A 81 -7.77 14.99 4.51
CA THR A 81 -6.54 14.97 3.69
C THR A 81 -5.77 13.67 3.87
N THR A 82 -5.68 13.17 5.11
CA THR A 82 -5.01 11.91 5.39
C THR A 82 -5.75 10.73 4.76
N LYS A 83 -7.08 10.68 4.89
CA LYS A 83 -7.91 9.67 4.26
C LYS A 83 -7.77 9.68 2.73
N ASP A 84 -7.85 10.85 2.11
CA ASP A 84 -7.75 11.00 0.65
C ASP A 84 -6.38 10.50 0.15
N ARG A 85 -5.28 10.80 0.86
CA ARG A 85 -3.93 10.30 0.52
C ARG A 85 -3.82 8.77 0.65
N LEU A 86 -4.44 8.18 1.66
CA LEU A 86 -4.46 6.72 1.82
C LEU A 86 -5.27 6.06 0.70
N LEU A 87 -6.43 6.60 0.37
CA LEU A 87 -7.27 6.11 -0.73
C LEU A 87 -6.56 6.24 -2.08
N GLU A 88 -5.95 7.39 -2.36
CA GLU A 88 -5.21 7.60 -3.61
C GLU A 88 -4.07 6.59 -3.78
N ARG A 89 -3.33 6.33 -2.70
CA ARG A 89 -2.27 5.32 -2.73
C ARG A 89 -2.82 3.92 -3.02
N ALA A 90 -3.95 3.55 -2.41
CA ALA A 90 -4.63 2.27 -2.69
C ALA A 90 -5.08 2.19 -4.16
N ASN A 91 -5.67 3.26 -4.70
CA ASN A 91 -6.11 3.33 -6.10
C ASN A 91 -4.93 3.14 -7.07
N ILE A 92 -3.79 3.78 -6.83
CA ILE A 92 -2.58 3.59 -7.65
C ILE A 92 -2.13 2.12 -7.65
N MET A 93 -2.16 1.47 -6.49
CA MET A 93 -1.77 0.05 -6.39
C MET A 93 -2.78 -0.86 -7.09
N GLN A 94 -4.08 -0.61 -6.92
CA GLN A 94 -5.13 -1.37 -7.58
C GLN A 94 -5.08 -1.22 -9.10
N ASN A 95 -4.85 -0.01 -9.61
CA ASN A 95 -4.72 0.24 -11.05
C ASN A 95 -3.55 -0.54 -11.64
N ARG A 96 -2.39 -0.53 -10.97
CA ARG A 96 -1.22 -1.32 -11.40
C ARG A 96 -1.51 -2.82 -11.35
N LEU A 97 -2.21 -3.30 -10.34
CA LEU A 97 -2.60 -4.70 -10.24
C LEU A 97 -3.53 -5.09 -11.40
N ASN A 98 -4.49 -4.23 -11.74
CA ASN A 98 -5.39 -4.43 -12.87
C ASN A 98 -4.62 -4.45 -14.20
N GLU A 99 -3.66 -3.53 -14.41
CA GLU A 99 -2.80 -3.50 -15.59
C GLU A 99 -1.99 -4.80 -15.76
N GLU A 100 -1.38 -5.32 -14.69
CA GLU A 100 -0.65 -6.58 -14.76
C GLU A 100 -1.58 -7.77 -15.02
N ASN A 101 -2.80 -7.78 -14.45
CA ASN A 101 -3.80 -8.80 -14.75
C ASN A 101 -4.26 -8.75 -16.22
N THR A 102 -4.46 -7.56 -16.78
CA THR A 102 -4.78 -7.41 -18.20
C THR A 102 -3.64 -7.93 -19.08
N LYS A 103 -2.38 -7.65 -18.74
CA LYS A 103 -1.21 -8.21 -19.46
C LYS A 103 -1.19 -9.73 -19.42
N LEU A 104 -1.50 -10.34 -18.27
CA LEU A 104 -1.56 -11.80 -18.15
C LEU A 104 -2.67 -12.38 -19.04
N SER A 105 -3.86 -11.79 -19.01
CA SER A 105 -4.98 -12.21 -19.86
C SER A 105 -4.61 -12.11 -21.34
N GLN A 106 -4.00 -10.99 -21.76
CA GLN A 106 -3.58 -10.81 -23.14
C GLN A 106 -2.49 -11.80 -23.56
N ALA A 107 -1.54 -12.10 -22.67
CA ALA A 107 -0.51 -13.11 -22.92
C ALA A 107 -1.12 -14.51 -23.15
N GLN A 108 -2.15 -14.85 -22.38
CA GLN A 108 -2.90 -16.11 -22.54
C GLN A 108 -3.64 -16.16 -23.88
N ASP A 109 -4.32 -15.07 -24.24
CA ASP A 109 -5.01 -14.96 -25.52
C ASP A 109 -4.04 -15.08 -26.70
N ASP A 110 -2.91 -14.38 -26.66
CA ASP A 110 -1.90 -14.42 -27.73
C ASP A 110 -1.28 -15.81 -27.88
N TYR A 111 -1.06 -16.54 -26.79
CA TYR A 111 -0.60 -17.92 -26.83
C TYR A 111 -1.66 -18.86 -27.44
N HIS A 112 -2.93 -18.72 -27.05
CA HIS A 112 -4.02 -19.53 -27.59
C HIS A 112 -4.22 -19.32 -29.10
N HIS A 113 -3.97 -18.11 -29.60
CA HIS A 113 -4.03 -17.79 -31.03
C HIS A 113 -2.72 -18.08 -31.78
N GLY A 114 -1.73 -18.69 -31.13
CA GLY A 114 -0.46 -19.08 -31.74
C GLY A 114 0.47 -17.92 -32.11
N ARG A 115 0.27 -16.73 -31.53
CA ARG A 115 1.08 -15.52 -31.81
C ARG A 115 2.42 -15.54 -31.06
N ASN A 116 2.45 -16.19 -29.89
CA ASN A 116 3.65 -16.32 -29.06
C ASN A 116 4.10 -17.78 -28.98
N SER A 117 5.41 -18.01 -28.98
CA SER A 117 5.98 -19.32 -28.68
C SER A 117 5.80 -19.68 -27.20
N GLN A 118 5.80 -20.97 -26.88
CA GLN A 118 5.65 -21.46 -25.51
C GLN A 118 6.70 -20.83 -24.56
N ASP A 119 7.97 -20.80 -24.95
CA ASP A 119 9.05 -20.22 -24.14
C ASP A 119 8.81 -18.73 -23.81
N GLN A 120 8.29 -17.97 -24.77
CA GLN A 120 7.99 -16.55 -24.59
C GLN A 120 6.81 -16.34 -23.64
N PHE A 121 5.79 -17.19 -23.75
CA PHE A 121 4.64 -17.19 -22.85
C PHE A 121 5.03 -17.54 -21.42
N GLU A 122 5.86 -18.58 -21.22
CA GLU A 122 6.30 -19.01 -19.88
C GLU A 122 7.10 -17.92 -19.16
N GLN A 123 8.03 -17.25 -19.87
CA GLN A 123 8.80 -16.12 -19.31
C GLN A 123 7.88 -14.96 -18.92
N LEU A 124 6.98 -14.55 -19.81
CA LEU A 124 6.04 -13.46 -19.57
C LEU A 124 5.09 -13.78 -18.40
N CYS A 125 4.59 -15.01 -18.35
CA CYS A 125 3.69 -15.46 -17.28
C CYS A 125 4.38 -15.46 -15.92
N SER A 126 5.63 -15.95 -15.86
CA SER A 126 6.44 -15.93 -14.63
C SER A 126 6.63 -14.51 -14.11
N ASP A 127 7.04 -13.59 -14.98
CA ASP A 127 7.32 -12.19 -14.62
C ASP A 127 6.06 -11.44 -14.17
N VAL A 128 4.98 -11.55 -14.93
CA VAL A 128 3.70 -10.88 -14.62
C VAL A 128 3.10 -11.44 -13.34
N THR A 129 3.11 -12.76 -13.16
CA THR A 129 2.63 -13.41 -11.93
C THR A 129 3.44 -12.99 -10.71
N PHE A 130 4.76 -12.85 -10.85
CA PHE A 130 5.61 -12.34 -9.77
C PHE A 130 5.21 -10.90 -9.39
N ARG A 131 4.99 -10.02 -10.37
CA ARG A 131 4.55 -8.63 -10.12
C ARG A 131 3.18 -8.56 -9.46
N ILE A 132 2.22 -9.37 -9.92
CA ILE A 132 0.89 -9.49 -9.31
C ILE A 132 1.02 -9.82 -7.83
N LYS A 133 1.77 -10.87 -7.47
CA LYS A 133 1.95 -11.29 -6.06
C LYS A 133 2.55 -10.18 -5.18
N ILE A 134 3.51 -9.43 -5.73
CA ILE A 134 4.11 -8.29 -5.00
C ILE A 134 3.09 -7.17 -4.81
N LEU A 135 2.28 -6.86 -5.82
CA LEU A 135 1.24 -5.84 -5.74
C LEU A 135 0.13 -6.23 -4.76
N GLU A 136 -0.32 -7.49 -4.77
CA GLU A 136 -1.31 -8.02 -3.82
C GLU A 136 -0.80 -7.90 -2.37
N ARG A 137 0.44 -8.34 -2.12
CA ARG A 137 1.05 -8.22 -0.80
C ARG A 137 1.13 -6.76 -0.35
N ARG A 138 1.58 -5.86 -1.23
CA ARG A 138 1.69 -4.42 -0.92
C ARG A 138 0.34 -3.78 -0.65
N LEU A 139 -0.71 -4.19 -1.38
CA LEU A 139 -2.06 -3.71 -1.17
C LEU A 139 -2.58 -4.15 0.20
N ALA A 140 -2.42 -5.43 0.56
CA ALA A 140 -2.82 -5.95 1.86
C ALA A 140 -2.07 -5.25 3.02
N GLU A 141 -0.75 -5.12 2.92
CA GLU A 141 0.06 -4.38 3.91
C GLU A 141 -0.37 -2.91 4.00
N HIS A 142 -0.77 -2.30 2.88
CA HIS A 142 -1.27 -0.94 2.87
C HIS A 142 -2.62 -0.80 3.57
N GLU A 143 -3.58 -1.69 3.33
CA GLU A 143 -4.89 -1.70 4.00
C GLU A 143 -4.73 -1.75 5.52
N ASP A 144 -3.91 -2.67 6.02
CA ASP A 144 -3.61 -2.81 7.44
C ASP A 144 -2.96 -1.54 8.01
N SER A 145 -1.92 -1.04 7.34
CA SER A 145 -1.19 0.15 7.80
C SER A 145 -2.03 1.43 7.70
N ALA A 146 -2.93 1.53 6.72
CA ALA A 146 -3.79 2.68 6.50
C ALA A 146 -4.82 2.82 7.63
N VAL A 147 -5.47 1.72 8.01
CA VAL A 147 -6.42 1.70 9.13
C VAL A 147 -5.72 2.08 10.43
N ALA A 148 -4.52 1.54 10.68
CA ALA A 148 -3.74 1.86 11.87
C ALA A 148 -3.33 3.35 11.90
N LYS A 149 -2.83 3.90 10.79
CA LYS A 149 -2.42 5.31 10.67
C LYS A 149 -3.58 6.27 10.89
N TYR A 150 -4.73 6.00 10.27
CA TYR A 150 -5.91 6.84 10.39
C TYR A 150 -6.41 6.88 11.85
N LYS A 151 -6.54 5.72 12.50
CA LYS A 151 -6.91 5.64 13.92
C LYS A 151 -5.90 6.33 14.84
N SER A 152 -4.60 6.16 14.58
CA SER A 152 -3.55 6.84 15.35
C SER A 152 -3.65 8.36 15.22
N LEU A 153 -3.96 8.87 14.02
CA LEU A 153 -4.15 10.30 13.80
C LEU A 153 -5.41 10.81 14.53
N GLU A 154 -6.53 10.09 14.46
CA GLU A 154 -7.74 10.46 15.21
C GLU A 154 -7.48 10.58 16.71
N GLN A 155 -6.72 9.64 17.29
CA GLN A 155 -6.37 9.70 18.71
C GLN A 155 -5.45 10.90 19.00
N LYS A 156 -4.43 11.14 18.17
CA LYS A 156 -3.54 12.30 18.32
C LYS A 156 -4.29 13.62 18.27
N LEU A 157 -5.27 13.76 17.38
CA LEU A 157 -6.08 14.98 17.28
C LEU A 157 -7.03 15.15 18.47
N LYS A 158 -7.50 14.05 19.08
CA LYS A 158 -8.28 14.12 20.32
C LYS A 158 -7.43 14.58 21.49
N ASP A 159 -6.18 14.12 21.58
CA ASP A 159 -5.27 14.44 22.70
C ASP A 159 -4.49 15.75 22.48
N ASP A 160 -4.69 16.44 21.35
CA ASP A 160 -3.93 17.63 20.99
C ASP A 160 -4.40 18.86 21.78
N PRO A 161 -3.50 19.55 22.52
CA PRO A 161 -3.86 20.72 23.31
C PRO A 161 -4.36 21.90 22.46
N ARG A 162 -3.99 21.99 21.17
CA ARG A 162 -4.45 23.07 20.27
C ARG A 162 -5.92 22.91 19.89
N LEU A 163 -6.47 21.70 20.04
CA LEU A 163 -7.87 21.37 19.75
C LEU A 163 -8.68 21.09 21.02
N SER A 164 -8.18 21.46 22.20
CA SER A 164 -8.84 21.19 23.49
C SER A 164 -10.23 21.84 23.61
N VAL A 165 -10.52 22.86 22.80
CA VAL A 165 -11.85 23.50 22.70
C VAL A 165 -12.94 22.53 22.21
N LEU A 166 -12.56 21.38 21.63
CA LEU A 166 -13.48 20.34 21.16
C LEU A 166 -13.69 19.18 22.16
N GLN A 167 -12.99 19.19 23.29
CA GLN A 167 -13.09 18.17 24.35
C GLN A 167 -14.17 18.54 25.38
#